data_AF-A0A916MFG7-F1
#
_entry.id   AF-A0A916MFG7-F1
#
_cell.length_a   1.000
_cell.length_b   1.000
_cell.length_c   1.000
_cell.angle_alpha   90.00
_cell.angle_beta   90.00
_cell.angle_gamma   90.00
#
_symmetry.space_group_name_H-M   'P 1'
#
loop_
_entity.id
_entity.type
_entity.pdbx_description
1 polymer ?
#
loop_
_entity_poly.entity_id
_entity_poly.type
_entity_poly.pdbx_seq_one_letter_code
_entity_poly.pdbx_strand_id
1 'polypeptide(L)'
;MGTTPLEAALLEAWHRLSNHVRHDRVERTRREARLSQAQMSRPWRAWCVAIRASDTRIDKYSALIRPFNDCGEHGVPHSVEMDAQDIAALVKPVLLDWPGVRVPEAAARLGRSPAVVHGWVRKGGVLEVKWCPATPLGYFGRPAPLVWAHEKLDPAGMHGKAPNDILGGMWLSHWQRVPSDAELFAQRVPANRGLGGWSWLCPGLAGNKCGRRADLLYLPVPVWTLGKHLDWDWRTGTRISEQTSKQASEASEDHAAPNEGRPNAQPAPRETQTSPAGAESPDVHANRPRFACRYCHRVINVSMLNGNSGWNKFVGQVSGGLLYGREVARTPEVLEELRITRRRRFAPQKNAVAKRARVIELLKRGWGPRRIARGTGISERCVQSHLQHIYKAEGVRLLGELRRKWGLARPTARQAAVMRLVLQGMTDPQIAARLGIPLPTVAARLYLLYRRIGVRSRKDLRAKYGGTARRDHANRRINPSQTRGHSAARML
;
A
#
# COMPACT_ATOMS: atom_id res chain seq x y z
N MET A 1 20.60 6.20 27.57
CA MET A 1 20.81 5.48 26.29
C MET A 1 21.37 6.49 25.31
N GLY A 2 22.43 6.18 24.56
CA GLY A 2 22.96 7.10 23.56
C GLY A 2 21.96 7.33 22.43
N THR A 3 21.85 8.57 21.94
CA THR A 3 21.04 8.94 20.77
C THR A 3 21.53 8.16 19.56
N THR A 4 20.63 7.48 18.85
CA THR A 4 21.05 6.75 17.63
C THR A 4 21.39 7.73 16.51
N PRO A 5 22.24 7.36 15.52
CA PRO A 5 22.53 8.21 14.37
C PRO A 5 21.26 8.72 13.65
N LEU A 6 20.24 7.89 13.51
CA LEU A 6 18.94 8.31 12.98
C LEU A 6 18.27 9.38 13.84
N GLU A 7 18.20 9.17 15.16
CA GLU A 7 17.58 10.13 16.08
C GLU A 7 18.32 11.47 16.04
N ALA A 8 19.65 11.44 16.02
CA ALA A 8 20.49 12.62 15.88
C ALA A 8 20.17 13.37 14.57
N ALA A 9 20.09 12.65 13.44
CA ALA A 9 19.74 13.24 12.14
C ALA A 9 18.33 13.85 12.11
N LEU A 10 17.36 13.22 12.78
CA LEU A 10 16.00 13.74 12.92
C LEU A 10 15.95 15.00 13.79
N LEU A 11 16.65 14.99 14.93
CA LEU A 11 16.73 16.12 15.85
C LEU A 11 17.45 17.30 15.22
N GLU A 12 18.60 17.08 14.57
CA GLU A 12 19.35 18.12 13.86
C GLU A 12 18.50 18.77 12.76
N ALA A 13 17.83 17.95 11.94
CA ALA A 13 16.91 18.44 10.91
C ALA A 13 15.77 19.27 11.49
N TRP A 14 15.22 18.84 12.63
CA TRP A 14 14.18 19.60 13.32
C TRP A 14 14.71 20.90 13.92
N HIS A 15 15.86 20.89 14.60
CA HIS A 15 16.46 22.11 15.16
C HIS A 15 16.66 23.18 14.09
N ARG A 16 17.20 22.80 12.92
CA ARG A 16 17.38 23.70 11.78
C ARG A 16 16.08 24.30 11.26
N LEU A 17 14.98 23.54 11.26
CA LEU A 17 13.71 23.95 10.64
C LEU A 17 12.70 24.52 11.62
N SER A 18 12.81 24.20 12.90
CA SER A 18 11.79 24.50 13.92
C SER A 18 11.49 26.00 13.99
N ASN A 19 12.52 26.85 13.98
CA ASN A 19 12.35 28.30 13.97
C ASN A 19 11.61 28.78 12.72
N HIS A 20 11.96 28.27 11.54
CA HIS A 20 11.27 28.64 10.30
C HIS A 20 9.79 28.18 10.32
N VAL A 21 9.52 26.95 10.74
CA VAL A 21 8.15 26.41 10.83
C VAL A 21 7.30 27.16 11.86
N ARG A 22 7.91 27.67 12.94
CA ARG A 22 7.21 28.47 13.96
C ARG A 22 6.77 29.84 13.43
N HIS A 23 7.59 30.49 12.62
CA HIS A 23 7.33 31.85 12.14
C HIS A 23 6.61 31.89 10.78
N ASP A 24 6.76 30.87 9.94
CA ASP A 24 6.09 30.78 8.64
C ASP A 24 4.74 30.04 8.73
N ARG A 25 3.65 30.82 8.77
CA ARG A 25 2.27 30.30 8.81
C ARG A 25 1.94 29.41 7.61
N VAL A 26 2.48 29.70 6.41
CA VAL A 26 2.20 28.92 5.20
C VAL A 26 2.85 27.55 5.31
N GLU A 27 4.10 27.50 5.76
CA GLU A 27 4.82 26.22 5.94
C GLU A 27 4.20 25.38 7.06
N ARG A 28 3.77 26.01 8.17
CA ARG A 28 3.00 25.34 9.22
C ARG A 28 1.72 24.71 8.68
N THR A 29 0.93 25.47 7.92
CA THR A 29 -0.33 25.01 7.30
C THR A 29 -0.07 23.85 6.33
N ARG A 30 1.02 23.89 5.56
CA ARG A 30 1.40 22.79 4.65
C ARG A 30 1.72 21.50 5.39
N ARG A 31 2.45 21.57 6.52
CA ARG A 31 2.73 20.39 7.36
C ARG A 31 1.47 19.88 8.05
N GLU A 32 0.49 20.75 8.30
CA GLU A 32 -0.81 20.36 8.88
C GLU A 32 -1.68 19.61 7.89
N ALA A 33 -1.80 20.18 6.70
CA ALA A 33 -2.44 19.54 5.57
C ALA A 33 -1.77 18.19 5.27
N ARG A 34 -0.48 18.03 5.56
CA ARG A 34 0.21 16.74 5.40
C ARG A 34 -0.19 15.73 6.47
N LEU A 35 -0.38 16.13 7.71
CA LEU A 35 -0.87 15.23 8.77
C LEU A 35 -2.24 14.64 8.44
N SER A 36 -3.11 15.43 7.81
CA SER A 36 -4.43 14.96 7.38
C SER A 36 -4.39 14.14 6.09
N GLN A 37 -3.25 14.06 5.39
CA GLN A 37 -3.15 13.21 4.20
C GLN A 37 -3.37 11.75 4.56
N ALA A 38 -4.12 11.07 3.69
CA ALA A 38 -4.37 9.63 3.80
C ALA A 38 -3.08 8.78 3.85
N GLN A 39 -1.91 9.31 3.50
CA GLN A 39 -0.65 8.58 3.67
C GLN A 39 -0.17 8.55 5.13
N MET A 40 -0.45 9.61 5.89
CA MET A 40 -0.05 9.76 7.29
C MET A 40 -0.97 8.98 8.22
N SER A 41 -2.27 8.93 7.92
CA SER A 41 -3.24 8.13 8.69
C SER A 41 -3.15 6.62 8.49
N ARG A 42 -2.29 6.14 7.58
CA ARG A 42 -2.14 4.72 7.28
C ARG A 42 -1.04 4.08 8.13
N PRO A 43 -1.37 3.17 9.05
CA PRO A 43 -0.39 2.49 9.86
C PRO A 43 0.54 1.63 8.99
N TRP A 44 1.80 1.57 9.41
CA TRP A 44 2.80 0.72 8.78
C TRP A 44 2.69 -0.69 9.33
N ARG A 45 2.97 -1.69 8.50
CA ARG A 45 3.03 -3.08 8.99
C ARG A 45 4.00 -3.23 10.16
N ALA A 46 5.14 -2.54 10.10
CA ALA A 46 6.13 -2.59 11.16
C ALA A 46 5.60 -2.04 12.49
N TRP A 47 4.58 -1.17 12.45
CA TRP A 47 3.92 -0.49 13.57
C TRP A 47 2.60 -1.13 13.99
N CYS A 48 2.32 -2.31 13.46
CA CYS A 48 1.18 -3.10 13.87
C CYS A 48 1.70 -4.36 14.56
N VAL A 49 1.04 -4.76 15.65
CA VAL A 49 1.04 -6.17 16.02
C VAL A 49 0.09 -6.90 15.07
N ALA A 50 0.36 -8.17 14.80
CA ALA A 50 -0.41 -8.94 13.85
C ALA A 50 -0.60 -10.37 14.33
N ILE A 51 -1.80 -10.91 14.15
CA ILE A 51 -2.14 -12.27 14.57
C ILE A 51 -2.53 -13.06 13.32
N ARG A 52 -1.91 -14.23 13.15
CA ARG A 52 -2.23 -15.14 12.05
C ARG A 52 -3.45 -15.97 12.37
N ALA A 53 -4.26 -16.22 11.35
CA ALA A 53 -5.36 -17.17 11.48
C ALA A 53 -4.84 -18.59 11.68
N SER A 54 -3.67 -18.91 11.12
CA SER A 54 -3.02 -20.21 11.22
C SER A 54 -2.01 -20.29 12.37
N ASP A 55 -2.13 -19.45 13.41
CA ASP A 55 -1.25 -19.54 14.56
C ASP A 55 -1.65 -20.76 15.40
N THR A 56 -0.74 -21.73 15.54
CA THR A 56 -1.02 -23.00 16.24
C THR A 56 -1.00 -22.85 17.75
N ARG A 57 -0.62 -21.70 18.28
CA ARG A 57 -0.72 -21.41 19.72
C ARG A 57 -2.12 -20.94 20.11
N ILE A 58 -2.99 -20.61 19.14
CA ILE A 58 -4.40 -20.27 19.41
C ILE A 58 -5.17 -21.57 19.60
N ASP A 59 -5.39 -21.91 20.86
CA ASP A 59 -6.07 -23.11 21.33
C ASP A 59 -7.01 -22.77 22.50
N LYS A 60 -7.64 -23.78 23.11
CA LYS A 60 -8.60 -23.61 24.21
C LYS A 60 -8.00 -23.07 25.52
N TYR A 61 -6.66 -23.02 25.63
CA TYR A 61 -5.95 -22.53 26.81
C TYR A 61 -5.43 -21.10 26.63
N SER A 62 -5.20 -20.67 25.39
CA SER A 62 -4.69 -19.33 25.07
C SER A 62 -5.73 -18.35 24.55
N ALA A 63 -6.94 -18.83 24.26
CA ALA A 63 -8.05 -18.02 23.79
C ALA A 63 -9.38 -18.67 24.15
N LEU A 64 -10.43 -17.85 24.32
CA LEU A 64 -11.79 -18.37 24.42
C LEU A 64 -12.31 -18.71 23.01
N ILE A 65 -12.50 -20.00 22.75
CA ILE A 65 -12.96 -20.53 21.46
C ILE A 65 -14.44 -20.94 21.55
N ARG A 66 -15.27 -20.47 20.60
CA ARG A 66 -16.71 -20.80 20.54
C ARG A 66 -17.12 -21.37 19.18
N PRO A 67 -17.84 -22.51 19.12
CA PRO A 67 -18.16 -23.38 20.26
C PRO A 67 -16.91 -24.06 20.82
N PHE A 68 -16.96 -24.47 22.10
CA PHE A 68 -15.81 -25.02 22.84
C PHE A 68 -15.32 -26.40 22.33
N ASN A 69 -16.09 -27.04 21.47
CA ASN A 69 -15.79 -28.35 20.90
C ASN A 69 -14.51 -28.28 20.04
N ASP A 70 -13.93 -29.43 19.65
CA ASP A 70 -12.67 -29.57 18.89
C ASP A 70 -12.70 -29.00 17.43
N CYS A 71 -13.44 -27.91 17.20
CA CYS A 71 -13.59 -27.20 15.95
C CYS A 71 -12.25 -26.79 15.32
N GLY A 72 -11.24 -26.53 16.15
CA GLY A 72 -9.87 -26.23 15.71
C GLY A 72 -9.17 -27.41 15.01
N GLU A 73 -9.55 -28.65 15.30
CA GLU A 73 -8.97 -29.85 14.70
C GLU A 73 -9.75 -30.30 13.46
N HIS A 74 -11.07 -30.14 13.48
CA HIS A 74 -11.96 -30.62 12.42
C HIS A 74 -12.19 -29.62 11.28
N GLY A 75 -11.50 -28.47 11.28
CA GLY A 75 -11.71 -27.45 10.25
C GLY A 75 -13.12 -26.86 10.29
N VAL A 76 -13.72 -26.74 11.47
CA VAL A 76 -15.05 -26.14 11.64
C VAL A 76 -14.89 -24.64 11.94
N PRO A 77 -15.64 -23.75 11.27
CA PRO A 77 -15.68 -22.34 11.63
C PRO A 77 -15.96 -22.11 13.12
N HIS A 78 -15.19 -21.24 13.77
CA HIS A 78 -15.34 -20.94 15.20
C HIS A 78 -14.96 -19.49 15.49
N SER A 79 -15.52 -18.91 16.54
CA SER A 79 -15.16 -17.60 17.05
C SER A 79 -13.99 -17.71 18.02
N VAL A 80 -13.12 -16.70 18.00
CA VAL A 80 -11.99 -16.55 18.91
C VAL A 80 -12.11 -15.21 19.62
N GLU A 81 -12.03 -15.26 20.94
CA GLU A 81 -11.99 -14.17 21.89
C GLU A 81 -10.62 -14.16 22.59
N MET A 82 -9.91 -13.04 22.55
CA MET A 82 -8.62 -12.86 23.23
C MET A 82 -8.55 -11.47 23.87
N ASP A 83 -7.97 -11.41 25.07
CA ASP A 83 -7.70 -10.17 25.77
C ASP A 83 -6.32 -9.60 25.42
N ALA A 84 -5.98 -8.44 26.00
CA ALA A 84 -4.72 -7.75 25.75
C ALA A 84 -3.49 -8.59 26.16
N GLN A 85 -3.58 -9.39 27.22
CA GLN A 85 -2.50 -10.23 27.73
C GLN A 85 -2.24 -11.41 26.79
N ASP A 86 -3.31 -12.08 26.33
CA ASP A 86 -3.25 -13.16 25.35
C ASP A 86 -2.65 -12.65 24.02
N ILE A 87 -3.13 -11.48 23.56
CA ILE A 87 -2.61 -10.81 22.38
C ILE A 87 -1.11 -10.53 22.53
N ALA A 88 -0.69 -9.94 23.65
CA ALA A 88 0.70 -9.61 23.93
C ALA A 88 1.59 -10.86 23.95
N ALA A 89 1.11 -11.95 24.57
CA ALA A 89 1.82 -13.22 24.62
C ALA A 89 2.02 -13.83 23.21
N LEU A 90 0.99 -13.82 22.37
CA LEU A 90 1.07 -14.35 21.00
C LEU A 90 2.00 -13.55 20.10
N VAL A 91 1.99 -12.22 20.20
CA VAL A 91 2.77 -11.35 19.30
C VAL A 91 4.18 -11.07 19.82
N LYS A 92 4.53 -11.57 21.02
CA LYS A 92 5.86 -11.46 21.60
C LYS A 92 6.92 -12.06 20.65
N PRO A 93 8.00 -11.33 20.35
CA PRO A 93 9.11 -11.84 19.56
C PRO A 93 9.73 -13.09 20.20
N VAL A 94 10.06 -14.08 19.38
CA VAL A 94 10.58 -15.38 19.84
C VAL A 94 12.07 -15.45 19.56
N LEU A 95 12.88 -15.62 20.60
CA LEU A 95 14.30 -15.97 20.46
C LEU A 95 14.43 -17.50 20.46
N LEU A 96 15.23 -18.02 19.54
CA LEU A 96 15.62 -19.42 19.51
C LEU A 96 17.12 -19.46 19.83
N ASP A 97 17.45 -19.71 21.09
CA ASP A 97 18.83 -19.62 21.60
C ASP A 97 19.73 -20.76 21.10
N TRP A 98 21.04 -20.52 21.11
CA TRP A 98 22.06 -21.56 20.91
C TRP A 98 22.08 -22.52 22.13
N PRO A 99 22.24 -23.84 21.96
CA PRO A 99 22.68 -24.59 20.76
C PRO A 99 21.56 -24.94 19.76
N GLY A 100 20.39 -24.32 19.88
CA GLY A 100 19.21 -24.56 19.05
C GLY A 100 18.19 -25.48 19.71
N VAL A 101 16.97 -25.41 19.19
CA VAL A 101 15.85 -26.25 19.61
C VAL A 101 15.41 -27.13 18.45
N ARG A 102 14.67 -28.20 18.73
CA ARG A 102 14.13 -29.07 17.69
C ARG A 102 13.09 -28.32 16.86
N VAL A 103 12.95 -28.68 15.58
CA VAL A 103 11.96 -28.04 14.69
C VAL A 103 10.53 -28.05 15.23
N PRO A 104 9.99 -29.15 15.80
CA PRO A 104 8.66 -29.13 16.42
C PRO A 104 8.54 -28.13 17.58
N GLU A 105 9.58 -28.00 18.39
CA GLU A 105 9.61 -27.06 19.51
C GLU A 105 9.70 -25.60 19.03
N ALA A 106 10.58 -25.31 18.06
CA ALA A 106 10.62 -24.01 17.40
C ALA A 106 9.26 -23.65 16.80
N ALA A 107 8.61 -24.63 16.14
CA ALA A 107 7.30 -24.47 15.53
C ALA A 107 6.23 -24.14 16.58
N ALA A 108 6.22 -24.85 17.72
CA ALA A 108 5.33 -24.56 18.84
C ALA A 108 5.53 -23.14 19.38
N ARG A 109 6.77 -22.74 19.67
CA ARG A 109 7.11 -21.38 20.17
C ARG A 109 6.67 -20.28 19.19
N LEU A 110 6.79 -20.52 17.88
CA LEU A 110 6.43 -19.57 16.81
C LEU A 110 4.95 -19.62 16.39
N GLY A 111 4.19 -20.59 16.88
CA GLY A 111 2.82 -20.84 16.43
C GLY A 111 2.72 -21.28 14.97
N ARG A 112 3.72 -22.03 14.48
CA ARG A 112 3.82 -22.50 13.09
C ARG A 112 3.68 -24.01 13.04
N SER A 113 3.34 -24.55 11.88
CA SER A 113 3.49 -25.99 11.66
C SER A 113 4.97 -26.35 11.49
N PRO A 114 5.40 -27.55 11.94
CA PRO A 114 6.77 -28.03 11.72
C PRO A 114 7.18 -28.01 10.24
N ALA A 115 6.25 -28.30 9.33
CA ALA A 115 6.49 -28.26 7.88
C ALA A 115 6.90 -26.86 7.38
N VAL A 116 6.31 -25.80 7.93
CA VAL A 116 6.66 -24.41 7.59
C VAL A 116 8.08 -24.09 8.05
N VAL A 117 8.44 -24.48 9.28
CA VAL A 117 9.78 -24.26 9.85
C VAL A 117 10.84 -25.08 9.08
N HIS A 118 10.56 -26.34 8.74
CA HIS A 118 11.41 -27.11 7.81
C HIS A 118 11.56 -26.44 6.44
N GLY A 119 10.51 -25.78 5.96
CA GLY A 119 10.57 -24.94 4.76
C GLY A 119 11.52 -23.75 4.91
N TRP A 120 11.70 -23.21 6.12
CA TRP A 120 12.67 -22.13 6.39
C TRP A 120 14.08 -22.68 6.45
N VAL A 121 14.30 -23.81 7.14
CA VAL A 121 15.57 -24.55 7.17
C VAL A 121 16.10 -24.80 5.76
N ARG A 122 15.26 -25.35 4.86
CA ARG A 122 15.65 -25.64 3.47
C ARG A 122 15.99 -24.39 2.64
N LYS A 123 15.33 -23.26 2.91
CA LYS A 123 15.57 -22.00 2.19
C LYS A 123 16.78 -21.24 2.73
N GLY A 124 17.18 -21.53 3.97
CA GLY A 124 18.21 -20.80 4.70
C GLY A 124 17.85 -19.34 5.04
N GLY A 125 18.75 -18.70 5.79
CA GLY A 125 18.83 -17.24 5.92
C GLY A 125 18.02 -16.58 7.03
N VAL A 126 17.28 -17.32 7.86
CA VAL A 126 16.66 -16.79 9.10
C VAL A 126 17.04 -17.67 10.29
N LEU A 127 17.06 -18.97 10.06
CA LEU A 127 17.48 -19.96 11.04
C LEU A 127 18.85 -20.48 10.65
N GLU A 128 19.72 -20.61 11.64
CA GLU A 128 20.90 -21.44 11.58
C GLU A 128 20.54 -22.88 11.95
N VAL A 129 21.32 -23.84 11.44
CA VAL A 129 20.96 -25.27 11.51
C VAL A 129 22.19 -26.08 11.89
N LYS A 130 22.05 -26.91 12.93
CA LYS A 130 23.02 -27.93 13.34
C LYS A 130 22.35 -29.28 13.24
N TRP A 131 22.93 -30.16 12.46
CA TRP A 131 22.44 -31.53 12.35
C TRP A 131 23.01 -32.35 13.49
N CYS A 132 22.15 -32.87 14.35
CA CYS A 132 22.54 -33.81 15.38
C CYS A 132 22.43 -35.24 14.82
N PRO A 133 23.51 -36.04 14.87
CA PRO A 133 23.43 -37.44 14.50
C PRO A 133 22.46 -38.17 15.43
N ALA A 134 21.88 -39.27 14.95
CA ALA A 134 21.15 -40.17 15.81
C ALA A 134 22.13 -40.77 16.83
N THR A 135 21.88 -40.54 18.12
CA THR A 135 22.69 -41.11 19.19
C THR A 135 21.90 -42.24 19.87
N PRO A 136 22.55 -43.33 20.30
CA PRO A 136 21.89 -44.43 21.01
C PRO A 136 21.22 -44.00 22.33
N LEU A 137 21.80 -43.02 23.02
CA LEU A 137 21.26 -42.37 24.22
C LEU A 137 20.34 -41.18 23.89
N GLY A 138 20.04 -40.95 22.61
CA GLY A 138 19.22 -39.83 22.14
C GLY A 138 18.19 -40.28 21.12
N TYR A 139 18.13 -39.60 19.97
CA TYR A 139 17.03 -39.76 19.02
C TYR A 139 17.28 -40.97 18.10
N PHE A 140 16.56 -42.06 18.32
CA PHE A 140 16.48 -43.16 17.35
C PHE A 140 15.93 -42.64 16.01
N GLY A 141 16.68 -42.82 14.91
CA GLY A 141 16.20 -42.53 13.55
C GLY A 141 17.14 -41.67 12.70
N ARG A 142 16.56 -40.80 11.87
CA ARG A 142 17.30 -39.91 10.96
C ARG A 142 17.88 -38.72 11.74
N PRO A 143 19.01 -38.14 11.29
CA PRO A 143 19.55 -36.91 11.87
C PRO A 143 18.47 -35.82 12.00
N ALA A 144 18.36 -35.22 13.18
CA ALA A 144 17.37 -34.20 13.47
C ALA A 144 18.03 -32.80 13.43
N PRO A 145 17.42 -31.81 12.74
CA PRO A 145 17.95 -30.46 12.73
C PRO A 145 17.60 -29.75 14.05
N LEU A 146 18.62 -29.26 14.75
CA LEU A 146 18.48 -28.21 15.75
C LEU A 146 18.56 -26.85 15.05
N VAL A 147 17.63 -25.97 15.38
CA VAL A 147 17.53 -24.64 14.78
C VAL A 147 17.66 -23.56 15.85
N TRP A 148 18.43 -22.51 15.55
CA TRP A 148 18.51 -21.29 16.36
C TRP A 148 18.47 -20.07 15.44
N ALA A 149 18.33 -18.90 16.03
CA ALA A 149 18.35 -17.64 15.31
C ALA A 149 19.22 -16.62 16.07
N HIS A 150 20.05 -15.88 15.33
CA HIS A 150 20.83 -14.78 15.90
C HIS A 150 19.96 -13.59 16.33
N GLU A 151 18.75 -13.50 15.79
CA GLU A 151 17.80 -12.43 16.03
C GLU A 151 16.45 -12.98 16.46
N LYS A 152 15.70 -12.18 17.24
CA LYS A 152 14.33 -12.49 17.61
C LYS A 152 13.45 -12.55 16.35
N LEU A 153 12.61 -13.57 16.28
CA LEU A 153 11.70 -13.83 15.18
C LEU A 153 10.33 -13.20 15.43
N ASP A 154 9.73 -12.59 14.40
CA ASP A 154 8.32 -12.15 14.43
C ASP A 154 7.45 -13.38 14.13
N PRO A 155 6.63 -13.86 15.09
CA PRO A 155 5.76 -14.99 14.85
C PRO A 155 4.94 -14.77 13.57
N ALA A 156 4.31 -13.60 13.42
CA ALA A 156 3.46 -13.21 12.29
C ALA A 156 4.22 -12.80 11.02
N GLY A 157 5.54 -12.70 11.11
CA GLY A 157 6.43 -12.38 10.00
C GLY A 157 6.41 -13.42 8.88
N MET A 158 6.57 -12.98 7.64
CA MET A 158 6.78 -13.91 6.54
C MET A 158 8.16 -14.56 6.73
N HIS A 159 8.19 -15.88 6.91
CA HIS A 159 9.39 -16.65 7.25
C HIS A 159 9.99 -16.34 8.63
N GLY A 160 9.16 -15.89 9.59
CA GLY A 160 9.64 -15.52 10.93
C GLY A 160 10.47 -14.24 10.95
N LYS A 161 10.62 -13.58 9.80
CA LYS A 161 11.40 -12.36 9.67
C LYS A 161 10.72 -11.24 10.42
N ALA A 162 11.51 -10.57 11.24
CA ALA A 162 11.20 -9.23 11.73
C ALA A 162 10.67 -8.34 10.60
N PRO A 163 9.69 -7.46 10.88
CA PRO A 163 9.48 -6.29 10.03
C PRO A 163 10.83 -5.58 9.87
N ASN A 164 11.16 -5.11 8.64
CA ASN A 164 12.48 -4.54 8.32
C ASN A 164 13.13 -3.78 9.49
N ASP A 165 14.38 -4.12 9.80
CA ASP A 165 15.25 -3.57 10.87
C ASP A 165 15.42 -2.04 10.84
N ILE A 166 14.86 -1.37 9.85
CA ILE A 166 14.80 0.09 9.65
C ILE A 166 14.14 0.81 10.86
N LEU A 167 13.53 0.05 11.78
CA LEU A 167 12.97 0.57 13.03
C LEU A 167 13.55 -0.21 14.22
N GLY A 168 14.84 -0.56 14.13
CA GLY A 168 15.61 -1.65 14.77
C GLY A 168 15.45 -1.96 16.27
N GLY A 169 14.59 -1.26 17.00
CA GLY A 169 14.18 -1.61 18.36
C GLY A 169 12.68 -1.54 18.63
N MET A 170 11.88 -0.87 17.81
CA MET A 170 10.48 -0.60 18.14
C MET A 170 9.61 -1.86 18.03
N TRP A 171 9.74 -2.65 16.96
CA TRP A 171 8.87 -3.82 16.81
C TRP A 171 9.06 -4.87 17.90
N LEU A 172 10.30 -4.99 18.41
CA LEU A 172 10.64 -5.92 19.50
C LEU A 172 9.92 -5.60 20.81
N SER A 173 9.46 -4.35 20.97
CA SER A 173 8.70 -3.89 22.13
C SER A 173 7.21 -3.65 21.81
N HIS A 174 6.75 -3.84 20.57
CA HIS A 174 5.35 -3.58 20.21
C HIS A 174 4.35 -4.45 20.97
N TRP A 175 4.75 -5.67 21.36
CA TRP A 175 3.94 -6.53 22.23
C TRP A 175 3.69 -5.90 23.61
N GLN A 176 4.60 -5.06 24.12
CA GLN A 176 4.46 -4.31 25.38
C GLN A 176 3.58 -3.07 25.22
N ARG A 177 3.29 -2.68 23.97
CA ARG A 177 2.46 -1.52 23.61
C ARG A 177 1.08 -1.91 23.14
N VAL A 178 0.72 -3.18 23.30
CA VAL A 178 -0.67 -3.62 23.14
C VAL A 178 -1.48 -2.86 24.20
N PRO A 179 -2.47 -2.06 23.80
CA PRO A 179 -3.33 -1.34 24.74
C PRO A 179 -3.97 -2.33 25.73
N SER A 180 -4.09 -1.95 27.00
CA SER A 180 -4.65 -2.82 28.04
C SER A 180 -6.13 -3.17 27.80
N ASP A 181 -6.83 -2.35 27.03
CA ASP A 181 -8.22 -2.52 26.59
C ASP A 181 -8.32 -3.14 25.17
N ALA A 182 -7.20 -3.61 24.61
CA ALA A 182 -7.21 -4.25 23.31
C ALA A 182 -7.86 -5.63 23.38
N GLU A 183 -8.82 -5.86 22.51
CA GLU A 183 -9.53 -7.13 22.41
C GLU A 183 -9.53 -7.62 20.95
N LEU A 184 -9.50 -8.94 20.79
CA LEU A 184 -9.76 -9.60 19.52
C LEU A 184 -11.02 -10.44 19.63
N PHE A 185 -12.04 -10.04 18.88
CA PHE A 185 -13.22 -10.86 18.60
C PHE A 185 -13.32 -11.11 17.09
N ALA A 186 -13.03 -12.32 16.63
CA ALA A 186 -13.08 -12.66 15.21
C ALA A 186 -13.39 -14.14 14.96
N GLN A 187 -14.03 -14.42 13.82
CA GLN A 187 -14.29 -15.79 13.39
C GLN A 187 -13.11 -16.35 12.56
N ARG A 188 -12.63 -17.55 12.91
CA ARG A 188 -11.72 -18.35 12.08
C ARG A 188 -12.54 -19.28 11.20
N VAL A 189 -12.19 -19.33 9.92
CA VAL A 189 -12.78 -20.23 8.93
C VAL A 189 -11.68 -21.00 8.21
N PRO A 190 -11.96 -22.21 7.68
CA PRO A 190 -11.02 -22.93 6.83
C PRO A 190 -10.59 -22.09 5.62
N ALA A 191 -9.29 -22.16 5.30
CA ALA A 191 -8.75 -21.54 4.10
C ALA A 191 -9.18 -22.33 2.86
N ASN A 192 -9.60 -21.65 1.78
CA ASN A 192 -10.02 -22.30 0.52
C ASN A 192 -8.87 -22.97 -0.27
N ARG A 193 -7.66 -23.02 0.28
CA ARG A 193 -6.49 -23.62 -0.38
C ARG A 193 -6.33 -24.99 0.23
N GLY A 194 -6.64 -26.06 -0.52
CA GLY A 194 -6.75 -27.46 -0.07
C GLY A 194 -5.55 -28.11 0.64
N LEU A 195 -4.62 -27.34 1.20
CA LEU A 195 -3.48 -27.79 2.00
C LEU A 195 -3.71 -27.65 3.52
N GLY A 196 -4.96 -27.48 3.96
CA GLY A 196 -5.29 -27.22 5.35
C GLY A 196 -4.83 -25.82 5.79
N GLY A 197 -5.61 -25.16 6.62
CA GLY A 197 -5.26 -23.84 7.13
C GLY A 197 -6.47 -23.02 7.49
N TRP A 198 -6.20 -21.88 8.11
CA TRP A 198 -7.20 -21.00 8.67
C TRP A 198 -7.11 -19.62 8.05
N SER A 199 -8.25 -18.94 7.96
CA SER A 199 -8.38 -17.52 7.63
C SER A 199 -9.30 -16.86 8.64
N TRP A 200 -9.01 -15.62 8.99
CA TRP A 200 -9.92 -14.77 9.76
C TRP A 200 -11.03 -14.24 8.86
N LEU A 201 -12.25 -14.12 9.37
CA LEU A 201 -13.24 -13.20 8.85
C LEU A 201 -13.04 -11.85 9.54
N CYS A 202 -12.64 -10.86 8.75
CA CYS A 202 -12.31 -9.54 9.28
C CYS A 202 -13.52 -8.91 9.98
N PRO A 203 -13.42 -8.53 11.26
CA PRO A 203 -14.52 -7.87 11.96
C PRO A 203 -14.80 -6.47 11.38
N GLY A 204 -13.75 -5.78 10.91
CA GLY A 204 -13.86 -4.46 10.30
C GLY A 204 -13.47 -3.34 11.26
N LEU A 205 -13.91 -2.11 11.01
CA LEU A 205 -13.63 -0.93 11.84
C LEU A 205 -14.93 -0.17 12.11
N ALA A 206 -15.09 0.33 13.34
CA ALA A 206 -16.14 1.29 13.75
C ALA A 206 -17.51 1.03 13.11
N GLY A 207 -18.15 -0.10 13.47
CA GLY A 207 -19.50 -0.46 13.01
C GLY A 207 -19.58 -1.06 11.60
N ASN A 208 -18.54 -0.93 10.77
CA ASN A 208 -18.54 -1.50 9.42
C ASN A 208 -18.04 -2.95 9.41
N LYS A 209 -18.97 -3.91 9.28
CA LYS A 209 -18.63 -5.34 9.11
C LYS A 209 -17.88 -5.54 7.79
N CYS A 210 -16.63 -6.00 7.86
CA CYS A 210 -15.83 -6.21 6.66
C CYS A 210 -16.06 -7.58 6.02
N GLY A 211 -16.08 -8.65 6.82
CA GLY A 211 -16.33 -10.04 6.37
C GLY A 211 -15.27 -10.63 5.44
N ARG A 212 -14.23 -9.88 5.06
CA ARG A 212 -13.18 -10.39 4.17
C ARG A 212 -12.37 -11.47 4.86
N ARG A 213 -12.09 -12.55 4.13
CA ARG A 213 -11.12 -13.57 4.55
C ARG A 213 -9.71 -12.99 4.53
N ALA A 214 -8.98 -13.13 5.62
CA ALA A 214 -7.63 -12.63 5.78
C ALA A 214 -6.74 -13.61 6.56
N ASP A 215 -5.50 -13.80 6.09
CA ASP A 215 -4.53 -14.65 6.79
C ASP A 215 -3.98 -13.98 8.07
N LEU A 216 -4.06 -12.65 8.14
CA LEU A 216 -3.57 -11.79 9.21
C LEU A 216 -4.60 -10.72 9.55
N LEU A 217 -4.81 -10.51 10.86
CA LEU A 217 -5.41 -9.30 11.39
C LEU A 217 -4.31 -8.42 12.00
N TYR A 218 -4.52 -7.11 11.94
CA TYR A 218 -3.57 -6.11 12.38
C TYR A 218 -4.19 -5.23 13.45
N LEU A 219 -3.42 -4.92 14.47
CA LEU A 219 -3.72 -3.90 15.46
C LEU A 219 -2.59 -2.85 15.41
N PRO A 220 -2.85 -1.65 14.90
CA PRO A 220 -1.91 -0.55 14.99
C PRO A 220 -1.63 -0.24 16.46
N VAL A 221 -0.36 -0.27 16.85
CA VAL A 221 0.03 0.10 18.22
C VAL A 221 0.55 1.54 18.23
N PRO A 222 0.38 2.27 19.34
CA PRO A 222 0.96 3.59 19.49
C PRO A 222 2.47 3.55 19.25
N VAL A 223 2.91 4.26 18.22
CA VAL A 223 4.32 4.45 17.96
C VAL A 223 4.83 5.73 18.60
N TRP A 224 6.11 5.67 18.94
CA TRP A 224 6.87 6.85 19.29
C TRP A 224 7.11 7.63 18.00
N THR A 225 6.88 8.93 18.05
CA THR A 225 7.20 9.85 16.97
C THR A 225 8.00 11.01 17.54
N LEU A 226 8.79 11.67 16.70
CA LEU A 226 9.55 12.86 17.12
C LEU A 226 8.62 13.91 17.74
N GLY A 227 7.43 14.12 17.16
CA GLY A 227 6.45 15.04 17.72
C GLY A 227 6.00 14.69 19.13
N LYS A 228 5.82 13.39 19.44
CA LYS A 228 5.52 12.94 20.81
C LYS A 228 6.71 13.11 21.75
N HIS A 229 7.92 12.83 21.27
CA HIS A 229 9.14 12.93 22.08
C HIS A 229 9.42 14.36 22.54
N LEU A 230 9.20 15.32 21.65
CA LEU A 230 9.40 16.73 21.95
C LEU A 230 8.32 17.29 22.89
N ASP A 231 7.34 16.46 23.28
CA ASP A 231 6.19 16.84 24.10
C ASP A 231 5.54 18.12 23.57
N TRP A 232 5.49 18.28 22.25
CA TRP A 232 5.20 19.56 21.61
C TRP A 232 4.02 19.42 20.66
N ASP A 233 2.92 20.11 20.98
CA ASP A 233 1.84 20.31 20.04
C ASP A 233 2.18 21.51 19.16
N TRP A 234 2.74 21.22 17.99
CA TRP A 234 3.12 22.26 17.05
C TRP A 234 1.91 22.99 16.44
N ARG A 235 0.68 22.44 16.55
CA ARG A 235 -0.54 23.11 16.10
C ARG A 235 -0.80 24.37 16.91
N THR A 236 -0.66 24.25 18.23
CA THR A 236 -0.83 25.34 19.18
C THR A 236 0.47 26.08 19.48
N GLY A 237 1.61 25.43 19.23
CA GLY A 237 2.92 25.95 19.63
C GLY A 237 3.15 25.86 21.14
N THR A 238 2.49 24.93 21.84
CA THR A 238 2.62 24.71 23.29
C THR A 238 3.08 23.30 23.58
N ARG A 239 3.56 23.03 24.80
CA ARG A 239 3.82 21.65 25.20
C ARG A 239 2.50 20.90 25.40
N ILE A 240 2.47 19.60 25.06
CA ILE A 240 1.28 18.76 25.25
C ILE A 240 0.99 18.67 26.75
N SER A 241 2.02 18.49 27.58
CA SER A 241 1.90 18.51 29.06
C SER A 241 1.27 19.78 29.63
N GLU A 242 1.56 20.95 29.05
CA GLU A 242 0.94 22.22 29.46
C GLU A 242 -0.56 22.25 29.11
N GLN A 243 -0.95 21.72 27.95
CA GLN A 243 -2.36 21.64 27.56
C GLN A 243 -3.14 20.69 28.47
N THR A 244 -2.60 19.50 28.75
CA THR A 244 -3.27 18.55 29.65
C THR A 244 -3.39 19.10 31.07
N SER A 245 -2.37 19.82 31.55
CA SER A 245 -2.43 20.48 32.86
C SER A 245 -3.52 21.55 32.89
N LYS A 246 -3.63 22.36 31.83
CA LYS A 246 -4.66 23.40 31.72
C LYS A 246 -6.08 22.82 31.60
N GLN A 247 -6.25 21.75 30.82
CA GLN A 247 -7.55 21.05 30.72
C GLN A 247 -7.95 20.39 32.05
N ALA A 248 -6.98 19.83 32.79
CA ALA A 248 -7.23 19.26 34.10
C ALA A 248 -7.62 20.32 35.13
N SER A 249 -7.00 21.50 35.12
CA SER A 249 -7.39 22.61 35.99
C SER A 249 -8.78 23.15 35.64
N GLU A 250 -9.07 23.36 34.35
CA GLU A 250 -10.39 23.83 33.90
C GLU A 250 -11.50 22.83 34.25
N ALA A 251 -11.27 21.51 34.07
CA ALA A 251 -12.22 20.48 34.47
C ALA A 251 -12.43 20.39 36.00
N SER A 252 -11.45 20.80 36.80
CA SER A 252 -11.56 20.84 38.26
C SER A 252 -12.37 22.03 38.77
N GLU A 253 -12.34 23.16 38.07
CA GLU A 253 -13.11 24.36 38.43
C GLU A 253 -14.61 24.17 38.14
N ASP A 254 -14.97 23.48 37.06
CA ASP A 254 -16.36 23.16 36.71
C ASP A 254 -17.03 22.14 37.66
N HIS A 255 -16.28 21.48 38.54
CA HIS A 255 -16.81 20.58 39.57
C HIS A 255 -16.85 21.21 40.97
N ALA A 256 -16.40 22.46 41.11
CA ALA A 256 -16.44 23.22 42.36
C ALA A 256 -17.72 24.07 42.49
N ALA A 257 -18.85 23.64 41.92
CA ALA A 257 -20.15 24.19 42.29
C ALA A 257 -20.49 23.70 43.72
N PRO A 258 -20.82 24.59 44.68
CA PRO A 258 -21.13 24.20 46.03
C PRO A 258 -22.41 23.34 46.05
N ASN A 259 -22.26 22.06 46.35
CA ASN A 259 -23.35 21.15 46.67
C ASN A 259 -23.86 21.47 48.08
N GLU A 260 -24.47 22.65 48.24
CA GLU A 260 -25.16 23.03 49.46
C GLU A 260 -26.55 22.38 49.47
N GLY A 261 -26.75 21.43 50.38
CA GLY A 261 -28.08 21.16 50.92
C GLY A 261 -28.84 19.95 50.42
N ARG A 262 -28.22 18.77 50.24
CA ARG A 262 -28.99 17.51 50.26
C ARG A 262 -28.98 16.87 51.66
N PRO A 263 -30.14 16.78 52.35
CA PRO A 263 -30.23 16.17 53.66
C PRO A 263 -29.92 14.67 53.61
N ASN A 264 -29.29 14.23 54.70
CA ASN A 264 -28.74 12.93 54.98
C ASN A 264 -29.85 11.85 54.98
N ALA A 265 -30.06 11.18 53.84
CA ALA A 265 -30.94 10.01 53.77
C ALA A 265 -30.14 8.74 54.08
N GLN A 266 -30.60 7.98 55.08
CA GLN A 266 -30.00 6.74 55.55
C GLN A 266 -29.86 5.69 54.43
N PRO A 267 -28.81 4.84 54.47
CA PRO A 267 -28.62 3.78 53.48
C PRO A 267 -29.63 2.65 53.69
N ALA A 268 -30.54 2.49 52.73
CA ALA A 268 -31.36 1.28 52.61
C ALA A 268 -30.49 0.05 52.25
N PRO A 269 -30.88 -1.17 52.66
CA PRO A 269 -30.12 -2.39 52.40
C PRO A 269 -30.00 -2.65 50.89
N ARG A 270 -28.77 -2.96 50.45
CA ARG A 270 -28.42 -3.30 49.07
C ARG A 270 -29.15 -4.56 48.61
N GLU A 271 -30.26 -4.38 47.91
CA GLU A 271 -30.77 -5.38 46.97
C GLU A 271 -29.76 -5.56 45.83
N THR A 272 -29.39 -6.81 45.58
CA THR A 272 -28.51 -7.24 44.50
C THR A 272 -29.26 -7.14 43.17
N GLN A 273 -29.42 -5.91 42.67
CA GLN A 273 -29.97 -5.68 41.34
C GLN A 273 -28.96 -6.17 40.30
N THR A 274 -29.30 -7.28 39.65
CA THR A 274 -28.72 -7.68 38.36
C THR A 274 -29.18 -6.64 37.34
N SER A 275 -28.39 -5.57 37.19
CA SER A 275 -28.65 -4.55 36.18
C SER A 275 -28.75 -5.21 34.80
N PRO A 276 -29.87 -5.02 34.07
CA PRO A 276 -29.96 -5.45 32.69
C PRO A 276 -28.86 -4.74 31.91
N ALA A 277 -28.12 -5.48 31.09
CA ALA A 277 -27.02 -4.99 30.25
C ALA A 277 -27.36 -3.62 29.65
N GLY A 278 -26.84 -2.57 30.28
CA GLY A 278 -27.06 -1.21 29.84
C GLY A 278 -26.51 -1.09 28.44
N ALA A 279 -27.34 -0.59 27.52
CA ALA A 279 -26.90 -0.21 26.19
C ALA A 279 -25.87 0.92 26.32
N GLU A 280 -24.60 0.56 26.51
CA GLU A 280 -23.49 1.49 26.49
C GLU A 280 -23.55 2.29 25.18
N SER A 281 -23.45 3.61 25.29
CA SER A 281 -23.52 4.51 24.14
C SER A 281 -22.58 4.03 23.02
N PRO A 282 -23.08 3.85 21.78
CA PRO A 282 -22.32 3.28 20.68
C PRO A 282 -21.06 4.06 20.31
N ASP A 283 -20.92 5.32 20.75
CA ASP A 283 -19.81 6.21 20.39
C ASP A 283 -18.54 6.01 21.22
N VAL A 284 -18.63 5.57 22.49
CA VAL A 284 -17.42 5.38 23.34
C VAL A 284 -16.53 4.26 22.81
N HIS A 285 -17.14 3.30 22.11
CA HIS A 285 -16.47 2.15 21.51
C HIS A 285 -15.82 2.43 20.15
N ALA A 286 -16.15 3.55 19.50
CA ALA A 286 -15.73 3.83 18.13
C ALA A 286 -14.22 4.09 18.00
N ASN A 287 -13.57 4.55 19.08
CA ASN A 287 -12.14 4.85 19.11
C ASN A 287 -11.26 3.76 19.73
N ARG A 288 -11.84 2.64 20.21
CA ARG A 288 -11.02 1.57 20.78
C ARG A 288 -10.12 0.95 19.71
N PRO A 289 -8.85 0.67 20.02
CA PRO A 289 -7.91 0.04 19.09
C PRO A 289 -8.39 -1.39 18.82
N ARG A 290 -8.72 -1.70 17.55
CA ARG A 290 -9.30 -2.99 17.16
C ARG A 290 -8.49 -3.69 16.07
N PHE A 291 -8.50 -5.01 16.12
CA PHE A 291 -7.95 -5.83 15.05
C PHE A 291 -8.81 -5.72 13.79
N ALA A 292 -8.17 -5.49 12.64
CA ALA A 292 -8.84 -5.57 11.35
C ALA A 292 -7.88 -6.02 10.24
N CYS A 293 -8.42 -6.38 9.09
CA CYS A 293 -7.60 -6.79 7.95
C CYS A 293 -6.79 -5.61 7.41
N ARG A 294 -5.77 -5.95 6.62
CA ARG A 294 -4.90 -4.97 5.94
C ARG A 294 -5.66 -3.90 5.16
N TYR A 295 -6.84 -4.21 4.62
CA TYR A 295 -7.60 -3.27 3.81
C TYR A 295 -8.37 -2.26 4.64
N CYS A 296 -8.99 -2.70 5.75
CA CYS A 296 -9.71 -1.82 6.68
C CYS A 296 -8.76 -0.81 7.31
N HIS A 297 -7.68 -1.30 7.91
CA HIS A 297 -6.60 -0.45 8.44
C HIS A 297 -5.77 0.24 7.35
N ARG A 298 -5.98 -0.11 6.09
CA ARG A 298 -5.18 0.37 4.95
C ARG A 298 -3.66 0.20 5.17
N VAL A 299 -3.24 -0.84 5.88
CA VAL A 299 -1.85 -1.08 6.30
C VAL A 299 -0.90 -1.05 5.10
N ILE A 300 0.16 -0.24 5.23
CA ILE A 300 1.19 -0.09 4.20
C ILE A 300 2.46 -0.85 4.56
N ASN A 301 3.05 -1.47 3.54
CA ASN A 301 4.41 -1.97 3.59
C ASN A 301 5.29 -0.88 3.00
N VAL A 302 6.11 -0.25 3.83
CA VAL A 302 7.06 0.75 3.36
C VAL A 302 8.39 0.06 3.06
N SER A 303 8.93 0.39 1.89
CA SER A 303 10.26 -0.04 1.47
C SER A 303 11.10 1.21 1.26
N MET A 304 12.20 1.29 2.00
CA MET A 304 13.21 2.35 1.86
C MET A 304 14.01 2.22 0.57
N LEU A 305 13.97 1.04 -0.07
CA LEU A 305 14.61 0.79 -1.36
C LEU A 305 13.98 1.57 -2.52
N ASN A 306 12.80 2.18 -2.32
CA ASN A 306 12.14 3.02 -3.32
C ASN A 306 12.71 4.45 -3.40
N GLY A 307 13.99 4.62 -3.04
CA GLY A 307 14.72 5.88 -3.05
C GLY A 307 14.04 6.97 -2.23
N ASN A 308 13.97 8.18 -2.82
CA ASN A 308 13.43 9.37 -2.14
C ASN A 308 11.98 9.23 -1.70
N SER A 309 11.18 8.45 -2.42
CA SER A 309 9.78 8.25 -2.05
C SER A 309 9.68 7.48 -0.73
N GLY A 310 10.40 6.36 -0.58
CA GLY A 310 10.40 5.52 0.63
C GLY A 310 10.89 6.29 1.83
N TRP A 311 12.03 6.98 1.68
CA TRP A 311 12.62 7.84 2.70
C TRP A 311 11.66 8.95 3.16
N ASN A 312 10.99 9.64 2.23
CA ASN A 312 10.04 10.69 2.61
C ASN A 312 8.82 10.14 3.34
N LYS A 313 8.36 8.92 3.02
CA LYS A 313 7.28 8.28 3.80
C LYS A 313 7.77 7.98 5.21
N PHE A 314 8.98 7.44 5.33
CA PHE A 314 9.60 7.11 6.60
C PHE A 314 9.78 8.31 7.50
N VAL A 315 10.52 9.31 7.03
CA VAL A 315 10.73 10.54 7.79
C VAL A 315 9.40 11.20 8.12
N GLY A 316 8.48 11.27 7.15
CA GLY A 316 7.15 11.81 7.41
C GLY A 316 6.47 11.09 8.57
N GLN A 317 6.47 9.77 8.57
CA GLN A 317 5.79 8.97 9.58
C GLN A 317 6.48 9.02 10.95
N VAL A 318 7.81 8.77 11.01
CA VAL A 318 8.59 8.79 12.26
C VAL A 318 8.56 10.19 12.90
N SER A 319 8.57 11.25 12.09
CA SER A 319 8.49 12.62 12.60
C SER A 319 7.07 13.06 12.97
N GLY A 320 6.03 12.28 12.67
CA GLY A 320 4.64 12.72 12.83
C GLY A 320 4.30 13.89 11.90
N GLY A 321 4.75 13.84 10.65
CA GLY A 321 4.51 14.85 9.61
C GLY A 321 5.41 16.09 9.70
N LEU A 322 6.16 16.22 10.79
CA LEU A 322 7.00 17.39 11.08
C LEU A 322 8.15 17.59 10.12
N LEU A 323 8.67 16.53 9.48
CA LEU A 323 9.83 16.60 8.59
C LEU A 323 9.55 15.96 7.23
N TYR A 324 10.18 16.47 6.18
CA TYR A 324 10.24 15.85 4.86
C TYR A 324 11.50 15.02 4.70
N GLY A 325 11.45 13.98 3.89
CA GLY A 325 12.62 13.13 3.64
C GLY A 325 13.81 13.90 3.03
N ARG A 326 13.57 14.99 2.29
CA ARG A 326 14.66 15.81 1.76
C ARG A 326 15.37 16.65 2.83
N GLU A 327 14.75 16.81 4.00
CA GLU A 327 15.24 17.66 5.09
C GLU A 327 16.11 16.88 6.07
N VAL A 328 15.98 15.55 6.08
CA VAL A 328 16.75 14.65 6.92
C VAL A 328 17.83 14.01 6.06
N ALA A 329 19.08 14.23 6.44
CA ALA A 329 20.24 13.69 5.75
C ALA A 329 20.22 12.16 5.75
N ARG A 330 20.68 11.57 4.65
CA ARG A 330 20.94 10.13 4.56
C ARG A 330 22.44 9.90 4.72
N THR A 331 22.93 10.07 5.94
CA THR A 331 24.34 9.80 6.19
C THR A 331 24.60 8.28 6.06
N PRO A 332 25.82 7.86 5.71
CA PRO A 332 26.16 6.44 5.63
C PRO A 332 25.83 5.69 6.93
N GLU A 333 26.01 6.32 8.09
CA GLU A 333 25.73 5.76 9.41
C GLU A 333 24.23 5.48 9.57
N VAL A 334 23.38 6.43 9.15
CA VAL A 334 21.92 6.23 9.14
C VAL A 334 21.54 5.10 8.18
N LEU A 335 22.16 5.03 7.00
CA LEU A 335 21.84 3.97 6.03
C LEU A 335 22.30 2.58 6.50
N GLU A 336 23.43 2.51 7.19
CA GLU A 336 24.00 1.30 7.79
C GLU A 336 23.18 0.84 9.00
N GLU A 337 22.82 1.76 9.91
CA GLU A 337 21.93 1.49 11.06
C GLU A 337 20.60 0.92 10.58
N LEU A 338 20.02 1.52 9.54
CA LEU A 338 18.77 1.06 8.95
C LEU A 338 18.92 -0.24 8.14
N ARG A 339 20.16 -0.74 7.99
CA ARG A 339 20.52 -1.93 7.20
C ARG A 339 19.80 -1.91 5.86
N ILE A 340 19.79 -0.77 5.17
CA ILE A 340 19.13 -0.62 3.85
C ILE A 340 20.04 -1.24 2.79
N THR A 341 20.39 -2.50 2.98
CA THR A 341 21.04 -3.30 1.96
C THR A 341 19.96 -3.96 1.13
N ARG A 342 20.12 -3.85 -0.19
CA ARG A 342 19.23 -4.51 -1.12
C ARG A 342 19.51 -6.02 -1.04
N ARG A 343 18.79 -6.74 -0.18
CA ARG A 343 19.00 -8.20 0.07
C ARG A 343 19.06 -9.04 -1.20
N ARG A 344 18.32 -8.64 -2.25
CA ARG A 344 18.47 -9.21 -3.58
C ARG A 344 19.21 -8.20 -4.45
N ARG A 345 20.36 -8.59 -5.01
CA ARG A 345 21.02 -7.81 -6.06
C ARG A 345 19.98 -7.36 -7.08
N PHE A 346 20.12 -6.12 -7.55
CA PHE A 346 19.24 -5.64 -8.61
C PHE A 346 19.39 -6.55 -9.82
N ALA A 347 18.38 -7.39 -10.04
CA ALA A 347 18.25 -8.13 -11.28
C ALA A 347 17.47 -7.23 -12.24
N PRO A 348 18.13 -6.54 -13.19
CA PRO A 348 17.41 -5.83 -14.22
C PRO A 348 16.46 -6.81 -14.92
N GLN A 349 15.21 -6.41 -15.12
CA GLN A 349 14.27 -7.23 -15.86
C GLN A 349 14.76 -7.33 -17.32
N LYS A 350 15.42 -8.45 -17.67
CA LYS A 350 15.98 -8.68 -19.02
C LYS A 350 14.95 -8.40 -20.13
N ASN A 351 13.69 -8.74 -19.88
CA ASN A 351 12.59 -8.56 -20.83
C ASN A 351 11.97 -7.15 -20.83
N ALA A 352 12.37 -6.24 -19.92
CA ALA A 352 11.79 -4.90 -19.88
C ALA A 352 12.17 -4.06 -21.10
N VAL A 353 13.37 -4.26 -21.64
CA VAL A 353 13.81 -3.61 -22.88
C VAL A 353 12.99 -4.11 -24.07
N ALA A 354 12.87 -5.43 -24.22
CA ALA A 354 12.06 -6.05 -25.29
C ALA A 354 10.58 -5.63 -25.21
N LYS A 355 9.98 -5.65 -24.01
CA LYS A 355 8.60 -5.17 -23.80
C LYS A 355 8.44 -3.70 -24.15
N ARG A 356 9.40 -2.85 -23.76
CA ARG A 356 9.37 -1.42 -24.09
C ARG A 356 9.49 -1.20 -25.59
N ALA A 357 10.38 -1.92 -26.28
CA ALA A 357 10.50 -1.87 -27.74
C ALA A 357 9.19 -2.26 -28.43
N ARG A 358 8.54 -3.33 -27.95
CA ARG A 358 7.22 -3.75 -28.46
C ARG A 358 6.13 -2.69 -28.23
N VAL A 359 6.13 -2.03 -27.06
CA VAL A 359 5.22 -0.91 -26.79
C VAL A 359 5.46 0.25 -27.76
N ILE A 360 6.72 0.62 -28.03
CA ILE A 360 7.08 1.66 -29.02
C ILE A 360 6.54 1.29 -30.41
N GLU A 361 6.76 0.05 -30.85
CA GLU A 361 6.29 -0.43 -32.15
C GLU A 361 4.76 -0.33 -32.29
N LEU A 362 4.01 -0.78 -31.28
CA LEU A 362 2.55 -0.71 -31.29
C LEU A 362 2.03 0.74 -31.22
N LEU A 363 2.70 1.62 -30.47
CA LEU A 363 2.39 3.05 -30.49
C LEU A 363 2.63 3.66 -31.87
N LYS A 364 3.70 3.23 -32.56
CA LYS A 364 3.99 3.66 -33.94
C LYS A 364 2.90 3.23 -34.92
N ARG A 365 2.31 2.05 -34.70
CA ARG A 365 1.10 1.57 -35.42
C ARG A 365 -0.20 2.30 -35.02
N GLY A 366 -0.13 3.29 -34.13
CA GLY A 366 -1.26 4.10 -33.69
C GLY A 366 -2.12 3.48 -32.59
N TRP A 367 -1.67 2.40 -31.94
CA TRP A 367 -2.42 1.78 -30.86
C TRP A 367 -2.47 2.70 -29.62
N GLY A 368 -3.56 2.63 -28.86
CA GLY A 368 -3.70 3.30 -27.56
C GLY A 368 -3.23 2.40 -26.40
N PRO A 369 -2.90 2.94 -25.22
CA PRO A 369 -2.35 2.17 -24.10
C PRO A 369 -3.21 0.97 -23.68
N ARG A 370 -4.53 1.14 -23.58
CA ARG A 370 -5.49 0.06 -23.29
C ARG A 370 -5.49 -1.04 -24.35
N ARG A 371 -5.36 -0.67 -25.62
CA ARG A 371 -5.30 -1.64 -26.73
C ARG A 371 -3.98 -2.41 -26.71
N ILE A 372 -2.88 -1.72 -26.41
CA ILE A 372 -1.56 -2.34 -26.23
C ILE A 372 -1.60 -3.35 -25.10
N ALA A 373 -2.15 -2.96 -23.94
CA ALA A 373 -2.28 -3.84 -22.78
C ALA A 373 -3.03 -5.14 -23.13
N ARG A 374 -4.23 -5.01 -23.71
CA ARG A 374 -5.04 -6.17 -24.13
C ARG A 374 -4.33 -7.04 -25.18
N GLY A 375 -3.73 -6.43 -26.21
CA GLY A 375 -3.11 -7.18 -27.30
C GLY A 375 -1.75 -7.80 -27.00
N THR A 376 -1.12 -7.45 -25.88
CA THR A 376 0.20 -7.99 -25.48
C THR A 376 0.15 -8.82 -24.20
N GLY A 377 -0.99 -8.87 -23.50
CA GLY A 377 -1.10 -9.45 -22.16
C GLY A 377 -0.34 -8.67 -21.08
N ILE A 378 0.19 -7.49 -21.41
CA ILE A 378 0.86 -6.61 -20.44
C ILE A 378 -0.22 -5.83 -19.67
N SER A 379 -0.13 -5.74 -18.35
CA SER A 379 -1.08 -4.94 -17.57
C SER A 379 -1.03 -3.46 -17.97
N GLU A 380 -2.17 -2.76 -17.94
CA GLU A 380 -2.25 -1.35 -18.33
C GLU A 380 -1.28 -0.47 -17.52
N ARG A 381 -1.12 -0.76 -16.21
CA ARG A 381 -0.13 -0.10 -15.35
C ARG A 381 1.31 -0.27 -15.83
N CYS A 382 1.67 -1.46 -16.32
CA CYS A 382 3.00 -1.71 -16.86
C CYS A 382 3.22 -0.98 -18.18
N VAL A 383 2.21 -0.91 -19.06
CA VAL A 383 2.24 -0.08 -20.27
C VAL A 383 2.45 1.40 -19.93
N GLN A 384 1.73 1.93 -18.93
CA GLN A 384 1.90 3.32 -18.48
C GLN A 384 3.31 3.60 -17.94
N SER A 385 3.88 2.66 -17.19
CA SER A 385 5.28 2.78 -16.74
C SER A 385 6.26 2.80 -17.92
N HIS A 386 6.06 1.95 -18.93
CA HIS A 386 6.85 1.99 -20.16
C HIS A 386 6.69 3.32 -20.91
N LEU A 387 5.48 3.87 -20.98
CA LEU A 387 5.21 5.18 -21.58
C LEU A 387 5.97 6.30 -20.88
N GLN A 388 6.00 6.33 -19.54
CA GLN A 388 6.78 7.32 -18.79
C GLN A 388 8.27 7.27 -19.13
N HIS A 389 8.84 6.08 -19.30
CA HIS A 389 10.22 5.93 -19.73
C HIS A 389 10.44 6.41 -21.17
N ILE A 390 9.50 6.13 -22.08
CA ILE A 390 9.56 6.60 -23.46
C ILE A 390 9.45 8.12 -23.51
N TYR A 391 8.54 8.71 -22.73
CA TYR A 391 8.36 10.16 -22.61
C TYR A 391 9.65 10.85 -22.15
N LYS A 392 10.27 10.34 -21.08
CA LYS A 392 11.54 10.85 -20.57
C LYS A 392 12.66 10.73 -21.61
N ALA A 393 12.78 9.58 -22.28
CA ALA A 393 13.80 9.35 -23.31
C ALA A 393 13.62 10.27 -24.53
N GLU A 394 12.38 10.61 -24.86
CA GLU A 394 12.03 11.43 -26.02
C GLU A 394 11.90 12.92 -25.69
N GLY A 395 12.08 13.32 -24.42
CA GLY A 395 11.93 14.71 -23.98
C GLY A 395 10.50 15.26 -24.12
N VAL A 396 9.48 14.40 -24.04
CA VAL A 396 8.06 14.79 -24.13
C VAL A 396 7.36 14.47 -22.82
N ARG A 397 6.24 15.15 -22.51
CA ARG A 397 5.46 14.92 -21.28
C ARG A 397 4.23 14.08 -21.52
N LEU A 398 3.67 14.13 -22.74
CA LEU A 398 2.37 13.56 -23.06
C LEU A 398 2.41 12.68 -24.33
N LEU A 399 1.49 11.71 -24.40
CA LEU A 399 1.34 10.86 -25.59
C LEU A 399 1.10 11.66 -26.88
N GLY A 400 0.36 12.77 -26.79
CA GLY A 400 0.07 13.63 -27.93
C GLY A 400 1.32 14.32 -28.48
N GLU A 401 2.24 14.74 -27.60
CA GLU A 401 3.55 15.29 -27.98
C GLU A 401 4.42 14.23 -28.62
N LEU A 402 4.48 13.04 -28.02
CA LEU A 402 5.20 11.90 -28.58
C LEU A 402 4.73 11.57 -30.01
N ARG A 403 3.41 11.52 -30.21
CA ARG A 403 2.82 11.29 -31.54
C ARG A 403 3.12 12.41 -32.52
N ARG A 404 3.15 13.68 -32.09
CA ARG A 404 3.58 14.79 -32.96
C ARG A 404 5.04 14.65 -33.36
N LYS A 405 5.92 14.37 -32.40
CA LYS A 405 7.36 14.16 -32.63
C LYS A 405 7.62 13.03 -33.62
N TRP A 406 6.86 11.94 -33.54
CA TRP A 406 6.96 10.81 -34.47
C TRP A 406 6.17 11.00 -35.79
N GLY A 407 5.51 12.14 -36.01
CA GLY A 407 4.69 12.36 -37.22
C GLY A 407 3.42 11.51 -37.30
N LEU A 408 2.95 10.97 -36.17
CA LEU A 408 1.80 10.06 -36.04
C LEU A 408 0.56 10.74 -35.45
N ALA A 409 0.57 12.07 -35.32
CA ALA A 409 -0.55 12.80 -34.79
C ALA A 409 -1.76 12.67 -35.74
N ARG A 410 -2.74 11.86 -35.33
CA ARG A 410 -3.97 11.67 -36.11
C ARG A 410 -4.83 12.93 -36.06
N PRO A 411 -5.35 13.41 -37.20
CA PRO A 411 -6.39 14.43 -37.22
C PRO A 411 -7.62 13.97 -36.44
N THR A 412 -8.31 14.88 -35.78
CA THR A 412 -9.67 14.60 -35.27
C THR A 412 -10.61 14.28 -36.44
N ALA A 413 -11.75 13.63 -36.19
CA ALA A 413 -12.71 13.30 -37.27
C ALA A 413 -13.10 14.53 -38.11
N ARG A 414 -13.33 15.68 -37.46
CA ARG A 414 -13.63 16.97 -38.12
C ARG A 414 -12.45 17.49 -38.94
N GLN A 415 -11.23 17.41 -38.39
CA GLN A 415 -10.01 17.79 -39.11
C GLN A 415 -9.70 16.85 -40.27
N ALA A 416 -9.99 15.56 -40.14
CA ALA A 416 -9.85 14.57 -41.21
C ALA A 416 -10.84 14.86 -42.34
N ALA A 417 -12.07 15.26 -42.01
CA ALA A 417 -13.04 15.70 -43.01
C ALA A 417 -12.54 16.92 -43.80
N VAL A 418 -12.06 17.96 -43.10
CA VAL A 418 -11.44 19.14 -43.74
C VAL A 418 -10.22 18.74 -44.57
N MET A 419 -9.33 17.89 -44.04
CA MET A 419 -8.14 17.40 -44.74
C MET A 419 -8.50 16.68 -46.05
N ARG A 420 -9.54 15.83 -46.06
CA ARG A 420 -10.01 15.16 -47.28
C ARG A 420 -10.45 16.15 -48.35
N LEU A 421 -11.23 17.16 -47.99
CA LEU A 421 -11.71 18.17 -48.94
C LEU A 421 -10.55 19.03 -49.48
N VAL A 422 -9.56 19.36 -48.65
CA VAL A 422 -8.34 20.05 -49.10
C VAL A 422 -7.55 19.22 -50.11
N LEU A 423 -7.43 17.91 -49.88
CA LEU A 423 -6.76 16.99 -50.81
C LEU A 423 -7.53 16.80 -52.13
N GLN A 424 -8.85 17.02 -52.12
CA GLN A 424 -9.70 17.01 -53.32
C GLN A 424 -9.60 18.27 -54.17
N GLY A 425 -8.84 19.29 -53.74
CA GLY A 425 -8.73 20.53 -54.52
C GLY A 425 -9.50 21.71 -53.93
N MET A 426 -10.43 21.48 -53.00
CA MET A 426 -11.39 22.51 -52.57
C MET A 426 -10.75 23.73 -51.87
N THR A 427 -11.34 24.89 -52.13
CA THR A 427 -11.02 26.17 -51.48
C THR A 427 -11.71 26.28 -50.11
N ASP A 428 -11.27 27.21 -49.26
CA ASP A 428 -11.86 27.39 -47.92
C ASP A 428 -13.37 27.69 -47.95
N PRO A 429 -13.88 28.56 -48.85
CA PRO A 429 -15.33 28.77 -49.00
C PRO A 429 -16.08 27.50 -49.42
N GLN A 430 -15.52 26.70 -50.32
CA GLN A 430 -16.12 25.44 -50.74
C GLN A 430 -16.17 24.43 -49.60
N ILE A 431 -15.12 24.34 -48.79
CA ILE A 431 -15.06 23.49 -47.60
C ILE A 431 -16.09 23.94 -46.56
N ALA A 432 -16.21 25.26 -46.36
CA ALA A 432 -17.18 25.87 -45.44
C ALA A 432 -18.61 25.51 -45.83
N ALA A 433 -18.98 25.75 -47.10
CA ALA A 433 -20.28 25.40 -47.64
C ALA A 433 -20.55 23.88 -47.55
N ARG A 434 -19.58 23.04 -47.94
CA ARG A 434 -19.74 21.58 -47.98
C ARG A 434 -19.94 20.96 -46.61
N LEU A 435 -19.30 21.50 -45.58
CA LEU A 435 -19.40 21.01 -44.19
C LEU A 435 -20.45 21.74 -43.36
N GLY A 436 -21.10 22.78 -43.91
CA GLY A 436 -22.05 23.62 -43.17
C GLY A 436 -21.41 24.33 -41.98
N ILE A 437 -20.18 24.83 -42.11
CA ILE A 437 -19.46 25.53 -41.03
C ILE A 437 -18.97 26.91 -41.49
N PRO A 438 -18.89 27.91 -40.59
CA PRO A 438 -18.39 29.23 -40.94
C PRO A 438 -16.96 29.22 -41.48
N LEU A 439 -16.66 30.08 -42.45
CA LEU A 439 -15.33 30.22 -43.07
C LEU A 439 -14.18 30.40 -42.03
N PRO A 440 -14.31 31.24 -40.98
CA PRO A 440 -13.28 31.37 -39.95
C PRO A 440 -13.00 30.04 -39.21
N THR A 441 -14.02 29.19 -39.07
CA THR A 441 -13.87 27.86 -38.45
C THR A 441 -13.04 26.93 -39.33
N VAL A 442 -13.16 27.02 -40.66
CA VAL A 442 -12.32 26.26 -41.59
C VAL A 442 -10.87 26.68 -41.47
N ALA A 443 -10.60 28.00 -41.50
CA ALA A 443 -9.25 28.55 -41.37
C ALA A 443 -8.59 28.12 -40.04
N ALA A 444 -9.30 28.26 -38.92
CA ALA A 444 -8.82 27.82 -37.61
C ALA A 444 -8.55 26.30 -37.56
N ARG A 445 -9.44 25.49 -38.15
CA ARG A 445 -9.25 24.02 -38.23
C ARG A 445 -8.05 23.65 -39.09
N LEU A 446 -7.82 24.35 -40.19
CA LEU A 446 -6.66 24.14 -41.06
C LEU A 446 -5.36 24.53 -40.37
N TYR A 447 -5.31 25.67 -39.70
CA TYR A 447 -4.17 26.07 -38.88
C TYR A 447 -3.82 25.00 -37.84
N LEU A 448 -4.81 24.51 -37.09
CA LEU A 448 -4.61 23.45 -36.11
C LEU A 448 -4.22 22.11 -36.75
N LEU A 449 -4.76 21.78 -37.93
CA LEU A 449 -4.40 20.59 -38.70
C LEU A 449 -2.94 20.66 -39.16
N TYR A 450 -2.51 21.78 -39.74
CA TYR A 450 -1.15 22.03 -40.22
C TYR A 450 -0.14 21.92 -39.08
N ARG A 451 -0.39 22.63 -37.97
CA ARG A 451 0.43 22.54 -36.76
C ARG A 451 0.47 21.13 -36.18
N ARG A 452 -0.63 20.38 -36.25
CA ARG A 452 -0.72 19.00 -35.74
C ARG A 452 0.05 18.00 -36.58
N ILE A 453 -0.01 18.13 -37.90
CA ILE A 453 0.63 17.23 -38.87
C ILE A 453 2.10 17.63 -39.16
N GLY A 454 2.49 18.84 -38.78
CA GLY A 454 3.82 19.38 -39.05
C GLY A 454 4.01 19.76 -40.51
N VAL A 455 3.02 20.44 -41.10
CA VAL A 455 3.10 21.07 -42.43
C VAL A 455 2.86 22.57 -42.28
N ARG A 456 3.41 23.40 -43.17
CA ARG A 456 3.27 24.87 -43.06
C ARG A 456 2.18 25.41 -43.98
N SER A 457 1.91 24.73 -45.08
CA SER A 457 0.98 25.21 -46.09
C SER A 457 0.00 24.14 -46.61
N ARG A 458 -1.06 24.61 -47.28
CA ARG A 458 -1.98 23.76 -48.08
C ARG A 458 -1.21 22.95 -49.13
N LYS A 459 -0.20 23.56 -49.76
CA LYS A 459 0.66 22.93 -50.76
C LYS A 459 1.48 21.81 -50.12
N ASP A 460 2.06 22.03 -48.94
CA ASP A 460 2.82 21.00 -48.21
C ASP A 460 1.92 19.84 -47.79
N LEU A 461 0.68 20.12 -47.35
CA LEU A 461 -0.29 19.09 -47.01
C LEU A 461 -0.61 18.22 -48.24
N ARG A 462 -0.81 18.85 -49.42
CA ARG A 462 -1.00 18.13 -50.69
C ARG A 462 0.25 17.41 -51.16
N ALA A 463 1.44 17.96 -50.99
CA ALA A 463 2.68 17.26 -51.33
C ALA A 463 2.87 16.00 -50.45
N LYS A 464 2.58 16.13 -49.16
CA LYS A 464 2.75 15.05 -48.17
C LYS A 464 1.72 13.92 -48.31
N TYR A 465 0.48 14.21 -48.74
CA TYR A 465 -0.62 13.23 -48.79
C TYR A 465 -1.35 13.11 -50.13
N GLY A 466 -1.02 13.94 -51.11
CA GLY A 466 -1.64 13.92 -52.44
C GLY A 466 -1.08 12.83 -53.36
N GLY A 467 0.16 12.38 -53.12
CA GLY A 467 0.75 11.26 -53.87
C GLY A 467 0.05 9.92 -53.66
N THR A 468 -0.55 9.69 -52.48
CA THR A 468 -1.33 8.49 -52.18
C THR A 468 -2.71 8.51 -52.84
N ALA A 469 -3.37 9.67 -52.94
CA ALA A 469 -4.70 9.80 -53.54
C ALA A 469 -4.73 9.45 -55.05
N ARG A 470 -3.65 9.75 -55.79
CA ARG A 470 -3.53 9.36 -57.21
C ARG A 470 -3.40 7.83 -57.40
N ARG A 471 -2.70 7.13 -56.49
CA ARG A 471 -2.55 5.66 -56.56
C ARG A 471 -3.86 4.93 -56.25
N ASP A 472 -4.64 5.39 -55.26
CA ASP A 472 -5.94 4.79 -54.94
C ASP A 472 -6.98 5.01 -56.05
N HIS A 473 -6.93 6.16 -56.74
CA HIS A 473 -7.82 6.42 -57.88
C HIS A 473 -7.41 5.63 -59.14
N ALA A 474 -6.11 5.45 -59.39
CA ALA A 474 -5.61 4.61 -60.46
C ALA A 474 -5.93 3.13 -60.24
N ASN A 475 -5.76 2.60 -59.02
CA ASN A 475 -6.13 1.22 -58.69
C ASN A 475 -7.65 0.97 -58.78
N ARG A 476 -8.50 1.97 -58.51
CA ARG A 476 -9.95 1.85 -58.72
C ARG A 476 -10.37 1.82 -60.19
N ARG A 477 -9.54 2.30 -61.12
CA ARG A 477 -9.83 2.24 -62.57
C ARG A 477 -9.44 0.91 -63.21
N ILE A 478 -8.53 0.14 -62.58
CA ILE A 478 -7.99 -1.09 -63.17
C ILE A 478 -8.86 -2.34 -62.87
N ASN A 479 -9.79 -2.30 -61.91
CA ASN A 479 -10.69 -3.44 -61.64
C ASN A 479 -12.21 -3.11 -61.72
N PRO A 480 -12.78 -2.93 -62.93
CA PRO A 480 -14.23 -2.90 -63.10
C PRO A 480 -14.87 -4.30 -63.17
N SER A 481 -14.10 -5.39 -63.27
CA SER A 481 -14.62 -6.72 -63.66
C SER A 481 -14.97 -7.68 -62.51
N GLN A 482 -14.82 -7.31 -61.23
CA GLN A 482 -15.06 -8.24 -60.11
C GLN A 482 -16.36 -8.05 -59.32
N THR A 483 -17.34 -7.29 -59.82
CA THR A 483 -18.65 -7.11 -59.14
C THR A 483 -19.87 -7.53 -59.97
N ARG A 484 -19.71 -8.46 -60.91
CA ARG A 484 -20.85 -9.18 -61.51
C ARG A 484 -20.66 -10.68 -61.37
N GLY A 485 -21.62 -11.30 -60.70
CA GLY A 485 -21.71 -12.74 -60.52
C GLY A 485 -21.73 -13.09 -59.04
N HIS A 486 -22.92 -13.15 -58.45
CA HIS A 486 -23.42 -14.14 -57.49
C HIS A 486 -24.79 -13.65 -56.99
N SER A 487 -25.77 -13.70 -57.88
CA SER A 487 -27.18 -13.70 -57.53
C SER A 487 -27.88 -14.70 -58.42
N ALA A 488 -27.94 -15.95 -57.94
CA ALA A 488 -28.96 -16.94 -58.26
C ALA A 488 -28.70 -18.21 -57.42
N ALA A 489 -29.81 -18.80 -56.94
CA ALA A 489 -29.95 -20.15 -56.37
C ALA A 489 -29.48 -20.38 -54.92
N ARG A 490 -30.43 -20.29 -53.97
CA ARG A 490 -31.17 -21.49 -53.52
C ARG A 490 -32.38 -21.12 -52.66
N MET A 491 -33.55 -21.44 -53.19
CA MET A 491 -34.69 -21.93 -52.42
C MET A 491 -34.41 -23.37 -51.97
N LEU A 492 -35.01 -23.71 -50.83
CA LEU A 492 -35.08 -24.96 -50.05
C LEU A 492 -34.25 -24.89 -48.76
#